data_AF-A0A816F7T7-F1
#
_entry.id   AF-A0A816F7T7-F1
#
_cell.length_a   1.000
_cell.length_b   1.000
_cell.length_c   1.000
_cell.angle_alpha   90.00
_cell.angle_beta   90.00
_cell.angle_gamma   90.00
#
_symmetry.space_group_name_H-M   'P 1'
#
loop_
_entity.id
_entity.type
_entity.pdbx_description
1 polymer ?
#
loop_
_entity_poly.entity_id
_entity_poly.type
_entity_poly.pdbx_seq_one_letter_code
_entity_poly.pdbx_strand_id
1 'polypeptide(L)'
;MFKLLICIIVTTCLPWNCAGRNGMTWKKYTHFELFGVDMVGCFGASGTAPEAPDMICNPYSGDRNCDTSLPVLCTKYDNSPRPTLPVIWDFYSGWNKGQIRLTSPIRGSVFRDLSEVDQFCEVIFGNGWRTATFHDGGGGWNYYSYGNIASDKRFWVHIGDQNANCWDH
;
A
#
# COMPACT_ATOMS: atom_id res chain seq x y z
N MET A 1 2.12 -59.81 2.74
CA MET A 1 2.64 -58.62 2.03
C MET A 1 1.47 -57.67 1.79
N PHE A 2 1.31 -56.64 2.62
CA PHE A 2 0.26 -55.62 2.45
C PHE A 2 0.81 -54.51 1.53
N LYS A 3 0.18 -54.30 0.38
CA LYS A 3 0.46 -53.15 -0.50
C LYS A 3 -0.23 -51.92 0.09
N LEU A 4 0.56 -50.97 0.57
CA LEU A 4 0.11 -49.65 0.98
C LEU A 4 -0.19 -48.83 -0.30
N LEU A 5 -1.46 -48.55 -0.58
CA LEU A 5 -1.82 -47.57 -1.60
C LEU A 5 -1.62 -46.16 -1.02
N ILE A 6 -0.65 -45.44 -1.57
CA ILE A 6 -0.46 -44.01 -1.32
C ILE A 6 -1.51 -43.27 -2.14
N CYS A 7 -2.50 -42.70 -1.47
CA CYS A 7 -3.49 -41.81 -2.07
C CYS A 7 -2.84 -40.43 -2.21
N ILE A 8 -2.37 -40.10 -3.42
CA ILE A 8 -1.88 -38.75 -3.73
C ILE A 8 -3.11 -37.86 -3.93
N ILE A 9 -3.48 -37.10 -2.90
CA ILE A 9 -4.48 -36.06 -3.03
C ILE A 9 -3.82 -34.90 -3.78
N VAL A 10 -4.04 -34.85 -5.10
CA VAL A 10 -3.75 -33.67 -5.91
C VAL A 10 -4.88 -32.68 -5.67
N THR A 11 -4.69 -31.74 -4.74
CA THR A 11 -5.64 -30.65 -4.50
C THR A 11 -5.56 -29.65 -5.66
N THR A 12 -6.27 -29.91 -6.75
CA THR A 12 -6.47 -28.93 -7.81
C THR A 12 -7.42 -27.85 -7.31
N CYS A 13 -7.01 -26.57 -7.28
CA CYS A 13 -7.92 -25.44 -7.11
C CYS A 13 -9.04 -25.57 -8.15
N LEU A 14 -10.28 -25.72 -7.71
CA LEU A 14 -11.43 -25.71 -8.60
C LEU A 14 -11.47 -24.35 -9.34
N PRO A 15 -11.79 -24.32 -10.65
CA PRO A 15 -11.67 -23.13 -11.49
C PRO A 15 -12.61 -21.96 -11.14
N TRP A 16 -13.37 -22.05 -10.04
CA TRP A 16 -14.37 -21.06 -9.63
C TRP A 16 -13.96 -20.25 -8.39
N ASN A 17 -12.90 -20.65 -7.66
CA ASN A 17 -12.46 -19.96 -6.43
C ASN A 17 -11.02 -19.41 -6.50
N CYS A 18 -10.42 -19.38 -7.68
CA CYS A 18 -9.10 -18.78 -7.90
C CYS A 18 -9.19 -17.31 -8.40
N ALA A 19 -10.34 -16.65 -8.24
CA ALA A 19 -10.41 -15.18 -8.37
C ALA A 19 -9.68 -14.57 -7.18
N GLY A 20 -8.37 -14.34 -7.34
CA GLY A 20 -7.54 -13.73 -6.29
C GLY A 20 -8.16 -12.43 -5.80
N ARG A 21 -8.14 -12.22 -4.48
CA ARG A 21 -8.55 -10.95 -3.87
C ARG A 21 -7.68 -9.82 -4.43
N ASN A 22 -8.27 -8.64 -4.59
CA ASN A 22 -7.51 -7.44 -4.90
C ASN A 22 -7.25 -6.62 -3.63
N GLY A 23 -6.04 -6.07 -3.53
CA GLY A 23 -5.69 -5.02 -2.59
C GLY A 23 -5.55 -3.68 -3.29
N MET A 24 -5.67 -2.62 -2.51
CA MET A 24 -5.45 -1.25 -2.93
C MET A 24 -3.95 -1.01 -3.08
N THR A 25 -3.58 -0.35 -4.17
CA THR A 25 -2.22 0.13 -4.36
C THR A 25 -2.20 1.62 -4.66
N TRP A 26 -1.12 2.26 -4.24
CA TRP A 26 -0.84 3.66 -4.50
C TRP A 26 0.42 3.81 -5.36
N LYS A 27 0.68 5.04 -5.81
CA LYS A 27 1.90 5.42 -6.51
C LYS A 27 2.40 6.77 -5.99
N LYS A 28 3.70 7.04 -6.18
CA LYS A 28 4.26 8.39 -6.04
C LYS A 28 3.86 9.24 -7.24
N TYR A 29 3.34 10.43 -6.97
CA TYR A 29 2.96 11.40 -7.99
C TYR A 29 4.10 12.36 -8.32
N THR A 30 4.70 12.96 -7.28
CA THR A 30 5.80 13.91 -7.45
C THR A 30 6.76 13.89 -6.27
N HIS A 31 7.96 14.42 -6.49
CA HIS A 31 8.98 14.68 -5.48
C HIS A 31 9.30 16.17 -5.43
N PHE A 32 9.27 16.76 -4.24
CA PHE A 32 9.74 18.12 -3.99
C PHE A 32 11.17 18.06 -3.45
N GLU A 33 12.15 17.99 -4.35
CA GLU A 33 13.58 17.80 -4.03
C GLU A 33 14.09 18.75 -2.95
N LEU A 34 13.76 20.04 -3.05
CA LEU A 34 14.20 21.06 -2.09
C LEU A 34 13.71 20.84 -0.66
N PHE A 35 12.66 20.03 -0.48
CA PHE A 35 12.01 19.79 0.81
C PHE A 35 12.11 18.34 1.25
N GLY A 36 12.62 17.43 0.40
CA GLY A 36 12.65 15.99 0.68
C GLY A 36 11.26 15.40 0.91
N VAL A 37 10.25 15.90 0.19
CA VAL A 37 8.85 15.49 0.33
C VAL A 37 8.37 14.75 -0.89
N ASP A 38 7.68 13.65 -0.67
CA ASP A 38 6.92 12.94 -1.69
C ASP A 38 5.43 13.20 -1.53
N MET A 39 4.74 13.34 -2.67
CA MET A 39 3.30 13.20 -2.74
C MET A 39 2.98 11.77 -3.19
N VAL A 40 2.26 11.03 -2.35
CA VAL A 40 1.84 9.65 -2.63
C VAL A 40 0.34 9.55 -2.50
N GLY A 41 -0.27 8.66 -3.28
CA GLY A 41 -1.71 8.61 -3.31
C GLY A 41 -2.31 7.58 -4.26
N CYS A 42 -3.62 7.50 -4.11
CA CYS A 42 -4.57 6.93 -5.02
C CYS A 42 -5.06 8.03 -5.98
N PHE A 43 -4.54 8.03 -7.20
CA PHE A 43 -4.86 9.02 -8.24
C PHE A 43 -5.84 8.43 -9.26
N GLY A 44 -6.65 9.28 -9.91
CA GLY A 44 -7.58 8.84 -10.97
C GLY A 44 -9.00 8.48 -10.51
N ALA A 45 -9.28 8.46 -9.21
CA ALA A 45 -10.66 8.40 -8.70
C ALA A 45 -11.31 9.79 -8.48
N SER A 46 -10.50 10.86 -8.50
CA SER A 46 -10.93 12.25 -8.25
C SER A 46 -11.08 13.13 -9.51
N GLY A 47 -10.91 12.58 -10.73
CA GLY A 47 -11.12 13.32 -11.98
C GLY A 47 -10.20 14.52 -12.24
N THR A 48 -9.07 14.67 -11.53
CA THR A 48 -8.22 15.88 -11.54
C THR A 48 -6.85 15.76 -12.22
N ALA A 49 -6.57 14.70 -12.99
CA ALA A 49 -5.39 14.66 -13.86
C ALA A 49 -5.63 13.76 -15.08
N PRO A 50 -5.01 14.03 -16.25
CA PRO A 50 -5.10 13.16 -17.41
C PRO A 50 -4.62 11.75 -17.01
N GLU A 51 -5.56 10.81 -17.05
CA GLU A 51 -5.45 9.49 -16.47
C GLU A 51 -4.37 8.67 -17.19
N ALA A 52 -3.13 8.72 -16.69
CA ALA A 52 -2.19 7.66 -17.00
C ALA A 52 -2.80 6.35 -16.41
N PRO A 53 -3.03 5.31 -17.23
CA PRO A 53 -3.74 4.09 -16.78
C PRO A 53 -3.08 3.41 -15.57
N ASP A 54 -1.80 3.67 -15.35
CA ASP A 54 -0.98 3.13 -14.29
C ASP A 54 -1.08 3.90 -12.96
N MET A 55 -1.90 4.95 -12.89
CA MET A 55 -2.20 5.70 -11.66
C MET A 55 -3.53 5.31 -11.01
N ILE A 56 -4.43 4.64 -11.75
CA ILE A 56 -5.77 4.25 -11.27
C ILE A 56 -5.65 3.26 -10.11
N CYS A 57 -6.34 3.54 -9.02
CA CYS A 57 -6.39 2.78 -7.78
C CYS A 57 -7.87 2.60 -7.38
N ASN A 58 -8.16 1.67 -6.47
CA ASN A 58 -9.53 1.46 -6.01
C ASN A 58 -9.56 1.21 -4.50
N PRO A 59 -9.93 2.21 -3.68
CA PRO A 59 -10.01 2.05 -2.24
C PRO A 59 -11.22 1.23 -1.78
N TYR A 60 -12.21 0.98 -2.65
CA TYR A 60 -13.45 0.30 -2.27
C TYR A 60 -13.35 -1.23 -2.40
N SER A 61 -12.63 -1.72 -3.41
CA SER A 61 -12.52 -3.16 -3.66
C SER A 61 -11.12 -3.62 -4.07
N GLY A 62 -10.11 -2.74 -4.00
CA GLY A 62 -8.76 -3.02 -4.45
C GLY A 62 -8.61 -2.97 -5.97
N ASP A 63 -7.38 -2.70 -6.43
CA ASP A 63 -7.03 -2.54 -7.85
C ASP A 63 -5.97 -3.53 -8.34
N ARG A 64 -5.38 -4.33 -7.44
CA ARG A 64 -4.31 -5.26 -7.78
C ARG A 64 -4.47 -6.60 -7.09
N ASN A 65 -4.31 -7.68 -7.86
CA ASN A 65 -4.32 -9.04 -7.33
C ASN A 65 -3.26 -9.21 -6.23
N CYS A 66 -3.66 -9.72 -5.07
CA CYS A 66 -2.83 -9.86 -3.89
C CYS A 66 -1.63 -10.81 -4.03
N ASP A 67 -1.62 -11.68 -5.04
CA ASP A 67 -0.45 -12.51 -5.39
C ASP A 67 0.60 -11.74 -6.21
N THR A 68 0.34 -10.48 -6.57
CA THR A 68 1.34 -9.61 -7.20
C THR A 68 2.40 -9.24 -6.18
N SER A 69 3.68 -9.37 -6.56
CA SER A 69 4.79 -8.88 -5.71
C SER A 69 4.99 -7.38 -5.92
N LEU A 70 4.62 -6.57 -4.92
CA LEU A 70 4.82 -5.12 -4.89
C LEU A 70 5.43 -4.71 -3.54
N PRO A 71 6.18 -3.59 -3.48
CA PRO A 71 6.59 -3.02 -2.20
C PRO A 71 5.40 -2.70 -1.30
N VAL A 72 5.60 -2.78 0.01
CA VAL A 72 4.69 -2.19 1.00
C VAL A 72 5.16 -0.77 1.29
N LEU A 73 4.23 0.18 1.32
CA LEU A 73 4.51 1.51 1.84
C LEU A 73 4.50 1.45 3.37
N CYS A 74 5.64 1.68 3.98
CA CYS A 74 5.76 1.80 5.43
C CYS A 74 5.89 3.28 5.80
N THR A 75 5.34 3.65 6.94
CA THR A 75 5.46 4.99 7.52
C THR A 75 5.91 4.94 8.97
N LYS A 76 6.57 6.01 9.39
CA LYS A 76 6.88 6.28 10.79
C LYS A 76 6.39 7.69 11.14
N TYR A 77 5.44 7.76 12.06
CA TYR A 77 5.03 9.01 12.66
C TYR A 77 6.11 9.49 13.63
N ASP A 78 6.64 10.68 13.40
CA ASP A 78 7.67 11.30 14.25
C ASP A 78 7.32 12.74 14.63
N ASN A 79 6.07 13.15 14.40
CA ASN A 79 5.56 14.50 14.63
C ASN A 79 6.32 15.58 13.82
N SER A 80 6.87 15.18 12.67
CA SER A 80 7.57 16.07 11.75
C SER A 80 6.75 17.31 11.37
N PRO A 81 7.35 18.51 11.42
CA PRO A 81 6.66 19.73 11.04
C PRO A 81 6.35 19.72 9.55
N ARG A 82 5.18 20.25 9.18
CA ARG A 82 4.77 20.43 7.79
C ARG A 82 5.67 21.48 7.11
N PRO A 83 6.35 21.17 6.00
CA PRO A 83 7.15 22.14 5.26
C PRO A 83 6.29 23.23 4.60
N THR A 84 6.90 24.36 4.27
CA THR A 84 6.24 25.47 3.54
C THR A 84 6.23 25.20 2.03
N LEU A 85 5.52 24.16 1.61
CA LEU A 85 5.32 23.85 0.18
C LEU A 85 4.27 24.78 -0.45
N PRO A 86 4.45 25.17 -1.73
CA PRO A 86 3.46 25.92 -2.49
C PRO A 86 2.33 25.01 -3.01
N VAL A 87 1.67 24.29 -2.11
CA VAL A 87 0.55 23.38 -2.40
C VAL A 87 -0.68 23.79 -1.61
N ILE A 88 -1.85 23.35 -2.09
CA ILE A 88 -3.09 23.44 -1.32
C ILE A 88 -3.06 22.32 -0.30
N TRP A 89 -3.32 22.67 0.96
CA TRP A 89 -3.44 21.72 2.05
C TRP A 89 -4.91 21.56 2.37
N ASP A 90 -5.46 20.39 2.06
CA ASP A 90 -6.85 20.08 2.34
C ASP A 90 -7.00 18.65 2.86
N PHE A 91 -8.26 18.24 3.06
CA PHE A 91 -8.61 16.89 3.49
C PHE A 91 -8.13 15.81 2.50
N TYR A 92 -7.94 16.14 1.23
CA TYR A 92 -7.55 15.18 0.21
C TYR A 92 -6.06 15.17 -0.11
N SER A 93 -5.28 16.06 0.52
CA SER A 93 -3.87 16.29 0.23
C SER A 93 -3.12 16.74 1.49
N GLY A 94 -3.35 16.00 2.58
CA GLY A 94 -2.89 16.36 3.92
C GLY A 94 -1.40 16.07 4.19
N TRP A 95 -0.99 16.23 5.45
CA TRP A 95 0.38 16.01 5.90
C TRP A 95 0.46 14.82 6.85
N ASN A 96 1.28 13.82 6.51
CA ASN A 96 1.44 12.58 7.28
C ASN A 96 2.16 12.76 8.64
N LYS A 97 2.87 13.89 8.85
CA LYS A 97 3.63 14.17 10.09
C LYS A 97 4.70 13.11 10.40
N GLY A 98 5.31 12.59 9.34
CA GLY A 98 6.23 11.47 9.44
C GLY A 98 7.10 11.29 8.20
N GLN A 99 7.67 10.10 8.11
CA GLN A 99 8.48 9.64 7.00
C GLN A 99 7.83 8.43 6.32
N ILE A 100 8.11 8.22 5.04
CA ILE A 100 7.72 7.03 4.28
C ILE A 100 8.91 6.32 3.64
N ARG A 101 8.81 5.00 3.52
CA ARG A 101 9.77 4.12 2.84
C ARG A 101 9.07 2.96 2.15
N LEU A 102 9.70 2.42 1.11
CA LEU A 102 9.25 1.22 0.42
C LEU A 102 10.10 0.02 0.82
N THR A 103 9.45 -1.12 1.09
CA THR A 103 10.13 -2.40 1.27
C THR A 103 10.64 -2.96 -0.06
N SER A 104 11.36 -4.09 -0.02
CA SER A 104 11.48 -4.93 -1.22
C SER A 104 10.10 -5.48 -1.63
N PRO A 105 9.87 -5.78 -2.92
CA PRO A 105 8.59 -6.34 -3.36
C PRO A 105 8.24 -7.66 -2.66
N ILE A 106 7.00 -7.78 -2.21
CA ILE A 106 6.46 -8.97 -1.55
C ILE A 106 5.01 -9.17 -1.99
N ARG A 107 4.54 -10.42 -2.04
CA ARG A 107 3.13 -10.69 -2.33
C ARG A 107 2.27 -10.21 -1.17
N GLY A 108 1.20 -9.47 -1.44
CA GLY A 108 0.30 -8.99 -0.39
C GLY A 108 -0.41 -10.14 0.34
N SER A 109 -0.65 -11.26 -0.35
CA SER A 109 -1.31 -12.47 0.17
C SER A 109 -0.50 -13.26 1.20
N VAL A 110 0.76 -12.89 1.50
CA VAL A 110 1.54 -13.56 2.56
C VAL A 110 1.14 -13.11 3.96
N PHE A 111 0.50 -11.94 4.08
CA PHE A 111 0.08 -11.36 5.35
C PHE A 111 -1.34 -11.81 5.66
N ARG A 112 -1.57 -12.27 6.88
CA ARG A 112 -2.87 -12.73 7.37
C ARG A 112 -3.75 -11.58 7.84
N ASP A 113 -3.15 -10.63 8.54
CA ASP A 113 -3.81 -9.50 9.19
C ASP A 113 -2.93 -8.23 9.18
N LEU A 114 -3.50 -7.10 9.57
CA LEU A 114 -2.79 -5.82 9.67
C LEU A 114 -1.56 -5.90 10.58
N SER A 115 -1.62 -6.70 11.66
CA SER A 115 -0.52 -6.80 12.61
C SER A 115 0.72 -7.44 12.00
N GLU A 116 0.56 -8.39 11.08
CA GLU A 116 1.69 -9.02 10.39
C GLU A 116 2.40 -8.07 9.41
N VAL A 117 1.65 -7.25 8.67
CA VAL A 117 2.25 -6.29 7.74
C VAL A 117 2.87 -5.10 8.48
N ASP A 118 2.29 -4.69 9.62
CA ASP A 118 2.91 -3.72 10.52
C ASP A 118 4.21 -4.25 11.12
N GLN A 119 4.20 -5.49 11.60
CA GLN A 119 5.41 -6.16 12.10
C GLN A 119 6.48 -6.29 11.02
N PHE A 120 6.10 -6.52 9.77
CA PHE A 120 7.02 -6.55 8.63
C PHE A 120 7.70 -5.19 8.40
N CYS A 121 6.94 -4.09 8.44
CA CYS A 121 7.51 -2.74 8.36
C CYS A 121 8.47 -2.47 9.52
N GLU A 122 8.12 -2.86 10.74
CA GLU A 122 8.98 -2.71 11.92
C GLU A 122 10.26 -3.55 11.82
N VAL A 123 10.20 -4.79 11.36
CA VAL A 123 11.38 -5.65 11.17
C VAL A 123 12.36 -5.04 10.16
N ILE A 124 11.85 -4.43 9.08
CA ILE A 124 12.69 -3.87 8.02
C ILE A 124 13.30 -2.52 8.42
N PHE A 125 12.53 -1.64 9.06
CA PHE A 125 12.94 -0.25 9.27
C PHE A 125 13.14 0.15 10.73
N GLY A 126 12.83 -0.74 11.67
CA GLY A 126 12.99 -0.58 13.12
C GLY A 126 11.72 -0.11 13.84
N ASN A 127 11.84 0.06 15.16
CA ASN A 127 10.73 0.44 16.04
C ASN A 127 9.98 1.70 15.56
N GLY A 128 8.65 1.63 15.62
CA GLY A 128 7.72 2.71 15.27
C GLY A 128 7.38 2.81 13.78
N TRP A 129 7.93 1.93 12.93
CA TRP A 129 7.47 1.80 11.55
C TRP A 129 6.27 0.86 11.48
N ARG A 130 5.26 1.24 10.70
CA ARG A 130 4.08 0.43 10.40
C ARG A 130 3.69 0.56 8.94
N THR A 131 2.73 -0.22 8.48
CA THR A 131 2.12 -0.06 7.16
C THR A 131 1.47 1.30 7.08
N ALA A 132 1.70 2.03 6.00
CA ALA A 132 1.03 3.30 5.75
C ALA A 132 -0.45 3.08 5.44
N THR A 133 -1.30 4.03 5.85
CA THR A 133 -2.75 3.98 5.63
C THR A 133 -3.22 5.09 4.71
N PHE A 134 -4.37 4.87 4.06
CA PHE A 134 -5.08 5.83 3.24
C PHE A 134 -5.33 7.17 3.95
N HIS A 135 -5.48 7.13 5.28
CA HIS A 135 -5.88 8.27 6.10
C HIS A 135 -4.74 8.95 6.85
N ASP A 136 -3.49 8.54 6.62
CA ASP A 136 -2.35 9.03 7.39
C ASP A 136 -2.12 10.54 7.25
N GLY A 137 -2.58 11.16 6.16
CA GLY A 137 -2.57 12.62 5.97
C GLY A 137 -3.65 13.37 6.75
N GLY A 138 -4.53 12.68 7.48
CA GLY A 138 -5.69 13.26 8.16
C GLY A 138 -6.97 13.32 7.32
N GLY A 139 -6.97 12.69 6.14
CA GLY A 139 -8.15 12.61 5.27
C GLY A 139 -8.03 11.50 4.23
N GLY A 140 -8.12 11.76 2.91
CA GLY A 140 -8.17 10.67 1.92
C GLY A 140 -7.49 10.97 0.58
N TRP A 141 -7.44 9.97 -0.30
CA TRP A 141 -6.87 9.99 -1.66
C TRP A 141 -5.36 10.16 -1.77
N ASN A 142 -4.77 11.15 -1.12
CA ASN A 142 -3.33 11.35 -1.15
C ASN A 142 -2.84 12.14 0.07
N TYR A 143 -1.53 12.10 0.29
CA TYR A 143 -0.88 12.95 1.28
C TYR A 143 0.57 13.21 0.91
N TYR A 144 1.13 14.22 1.57
CA TYR A 144 2.54 14.52 1.56
C TYR A 144 3.22 13.93 2.79
N SER A 145 4.43 13.41 2.62
CA SER A 145 5.28 12.89 3.70
C SER A 145 6.75 13.10 3.37
N TYR A 146 7.63 13.15 4.37
CA TYR A 146 9.06 13.14 4.11
C TYR A 146 9.47 11.80 3.49
N GLY A 147 10.21 11.85 2.40
CA GLY A 147 10.59 10.67 1.65
C GLY A 147 11.31 11.00 0.35
N ASN A 148 11.92 9.96 -0.24
CA ASN A 148 12.37 9.96 -1.62
C ASN A 148 12.24 8.53 -2.16
N ILE A 149 11.01 8.06 -2.29
CA ILE A 149 10.71 6.71 -2.76
C ILE A 149 10.74 6.64 -4.29
N ALA A 150 10.92 5.43 -4.83
CA ALA A 150 10.94 5.19 -6.27
C ALA A 150 9.60 5.57 -6.93
N SER A 151 9.66 6.26 -8.08
CA SER A 151 8.46 6.72 -8.81
C SER A 151 7.93 5.71 -9.84
N ASP A 152 8.70 4.69 -10.18
CA ASP A 152 8.36 3.67 -11.17
C ASP A 152 7.58 2.47 -10.59
N LYS A 153 7.32 2.47 -9.27
CA LYS A 153 6.64 1.38 -8.58
C LYS A 153 5.26 1.81 -8.06
N ARG A 154 4.31 0.88 -8.16
CA ARG A 154 3.13 0.86 -7.28
C ARG A 154 3.45 0.13 -6.00
N PHE A 155 2.72 0.41 -4.94
CA PHE A 155 2.96 -0.18 -3.63
C PHE A 155 1.66 -0.41 -2.87
N TRP A 156 1.66 -1.44 -2.02
CA TRP A 156 0.56 -1.75 -1.12
C TRP A 156 0.40 -0.67 -0.05
N VAL A 157 -0.83 -0.29 0.24
CA VAL A 157 -1.23 0.66 1.30
C VAL A 157 -2.45 0.08 2.01
N HIS A 158 -2.55 0.32 3.32
CA HIS A 158 -3.69 -0.10 4.11
C HIS A 158 -4.87 0.89 4.01
N ILE A 159 -6.10 0.41 4.11
CA ILE A 159 -7.30 1.24 4.35
C ILE A 159 -8.17 0.59 5.43
N GLY A 160 -8.45 1.31 6.51
CA GLY A 160 -9.10 0.73 7.69
C GLY A 160 -10.63 0.73 7.63
N ASP A 161 -11.23 1.48 6.70
CA ASP A 161 -12.68 1.69 6.59
C ASP A 161 -13.29 1.04 5.33
N GLN A 162 -12.50 0.30 4.55
CA GLN A 162 -12.93 -0.42 3.34
C GLN A 162 -12.28 -1.81 3.25
N ASN A 163 -12.95 -2.74 2.58
CA ASN A 163 -12.43 -4.09 2.32
C ASN A 163 -11.58 -4.12 1.03
N ALA A 164 -10.48 -3.37 1.04
CA ALA A 164 -9.57 -3.27 -0.09
C ALA A 164 -8.12 -3.59 0.29
N ASN A 165 -7.90 -4.47 1.27
CA ASN A 165 -6.57 -4.89 1.69
C ASN A 165 -6.28 -6.34 1.31
N CYS A 166 -4.99 -6.65 1.14
CA CYS A 166 -4.57 -8.03 0.89
C CYS A 166 -4.50 -8.91 2.14
N TRP A 167 -4.77 -8.35 3.32
CA TRP A 167 -4.61 -8.99 4.62
C TRP A 167 -5.84 -8.81 5.54
N ASP A 168 -7.05 -8.75 4.98
CA ASP A 168 -8.32 -8.73 5.77
C ASP A 168 -9.03 -10.09 5.69
N HIS A 169 -8.37 -11.17 6.14
CA HIS A 169 -8.90 -12.54 6.02
C HIS A 169 -9.67 -13.00 7.26
#